data_AF-A0AAU6SD30-F1
#
_entry.id   AF-A0AAU6SD30-F1
#
_cell.length_a   1.000
_cell.length_b   1.000
_cell.length_c   1.000
_cell.angle_alpha   90.00
_cell.angle_beta   90.00
_cell.angle_gamma   90.00
#
_symmetry.space_group_name_H-M   'P 1'
#
loop_
_entity.id
_entity.type
_entity.pdbx_description
1 polymer ?
#
loop_
_entity_poly.entity_id
_entity_poly.type
_entity_poly.pdbx_seq_one_letter_code
_entity_poly.pdbx_strand_id
1 'polypeptide(L)'
;MPSQSPTITGTADEPTLSPPRTARIAALPAEFRAAFGTFETYLADRRSIGEADATAGALDDLALLFEHAAADGIPIRSVVGEEPADVAEALLENHLDGSWNAAMRAALTAAIDAA
;
A
#
# COMPACT_ATOMS: atom_id res chain seq x y z
N MET A 1 46.85 28.01 -5.98
CA MET A 1 46.62 26.58 -5.67
C MET A 1 45.20 26.45 -5.12
N PRO A 2 44.35 25.59 -5.70
CA PRO A 2 42.93 25.52 -5.37
C PRO A 2 42.67 24.77 -4.05
N SER A 3 41.76 25.30 -3.25
CA SER A 3 41.19 24.64 -2.07
C SER A 3 40.43 23.39 -2.50
N GLN A 4 40.89 22.22 -2.03
CA GLN A 4 40.13 20.99 -2.11
C GLN A 4 39.17 20.94 -0.91
N SER A 5 37.88 21.12 -1.16
CA SER A 5 36.83 20.67 -0.25
C SER A 5 36.46 19.24 -0.65
N PRO A 6 36.56 18.22 0.22
CA PRO A 6 35.89 16.96 -0.05
C PRO A 6 34.38 17.16 0.19
N THR A 7 33.60 17.21 -0.88
CA THR A 7 32.14 17.08 -0.80
C THR A 7 31.82 15.66 -0.31
N ILE A 8 31.46 15.61 0.97
CA ILE A 8 30.81 14.48 1.63
C ILE A 8 29.48 14.16 0.95
N THR A 9 29.33 12.88 0.63
CA THR A 9 28.11 12.07 0.76
C THR A 9 26.80 12.63 0.23
N GLY A 10 26.31 11.93 -0.79
CA GLY A 10 24.91 11.88 -1.15
C GLY A 10 24.73 10.92 -2.30
N THR A 11 25.03 9.63 -2.09
CA THR A 11 24.44 8.57 -2.89
C THR A 11 22.93 8.80 -2.78
N ALA A 12 22.32 9.34 -3.84
CA ALA A 12 20.88 9.33 -3.96
C ALA A 12 20.50 7.85 -3.98
N ASP A 13 19.96 7.41 -2.85
CA ASP A 13 19.13 6.24 -2.67
C ASP A 13 18.50 5.86 -4.01
N GLU A 14 19.03 4.82 -4.66
CA GLU A 14 18.36 4.20 -5.79
C GLU A 14 16.99 3.77 -5.25
N PRO A 15 15.86 4.32 -5.74
CA PRO A 15 14.59 3.77 -5.34
C PRO A 15 14.58 2.36 -5.88
N THR A 16 14.76 1.36 -5.01
CA THR A 16 14.49 -0.02 -5.36
C THR A 16 13.01 -0.04 -5.71
N LEU A 17 12.70 0.08 -7.01
CA LEU A 17 11.34 0.04 -7.50
C LEU A 17 10.89 -1.40 -7.28
N SER A 18 10.33 -1.63 -6.09
CA SER A 18 9.74 -2.91 -5.74
C SER A 18 8.77 -3.28 -6.87
N PRO A 19 8.71 -4.56 -7.28
CA PRO A 19 7.91 -4.98 -8.42
C PRO A 19 6.46 -4.48 -8.25
N PRO A 20 5.77 -4.12 -9.33
CA PRO A 20 4.39 -3.66 -9.23
C PRO A 20 3.51 -4.76 -8.63
N ARG A 21 2.46 -4.36 -7.91
CA ARG A 21 1.51 -5.27 -7.25
C ARG A 21 1.08 -6.46 -8.10
N THR A 22 0.70 -6.20 -9.35
CA THR A 22 0.26 -7.24 -10.29
C THR A 22 1.31 -8.33 -10.51
N ALA A 23 2.60 -7.96 -10.56
CA ALA A 23 3.69 -8.92 -10.71
C ALA A 23 3.90 -9.74 -9.44
N ARG A 24 3.79 -9.11 -8.25
CA ARG A 24 3.85 -9.81 -6.95
C ARG A 24 2.76 -10.88 -6.86
N ILE A 25 1.50 -10.47 -7.07
CA ILE A 25 0.35 -11.38 -7.01
C ILE A 25 0.46 -12.50 -8.05
N ALA A 26 0.89 -12.21 -9.28
CA ALA A 26 1.04 -13.24 -10.32
C ALA A 26 2.04 -14.34 -9.95
N ALA A 27 3.05 -14.03 -9.13
CA ALA A 27 4.05 -14.98 -8.67
C ALA A 27 3.58 -15.87 -7.50
N LEU A 28 2.44 -15.55 -6.87
CA LEU A 28 1.95 -16.28 -5.69
C LEU A 28 1.29 -17.62 -6.04
N PRO A 29 1.20 -18.54 -5.05
CA PRO A 29 0.38 -19.74 -5.17
C PRO A 29 -1.09 -19.42 -5.53
N ALA A 30 -1.78 -20.40 -6.12
CA ALA A 30 -3.10 -20.18 -6.71
C ALA A 30 -4.15 -19.74 -5.67
N GLU A 31 -4.06 -20.25 -4.45
CA GLU A 31 -4.91 -19.92 -3.32
C GLU A 31 -4.78 -18.45 -2.89
N PHE A 32 -3.57 -17.91 -2.87
CA PHE A 32 -3.31 -16.50 -2.56
C PHE A 32 -3.83 -15.59 -3.66
N ARG A 33 -3.65 -15.98 -4.92
CA ARG A 33 -4.19 -15.24 -6.07
C ARG A 33 -5.72 -15.18 -6.05
N ALA A 34 -6.38 -16.31 -5.78
CA ALA A 34 -7.83 -16.39 -5.70
C ALA A 34 -8.38 -15.56 -4.52
N ALA A 35 -7.72 -15.65 -3.35
CA ALA A 35 -8.07 -14.82 -2.20
C ALA A 35 -7.93 -13.34 -2.54
N PHE A 36 -6.80 -12.92 -3.15
CA PHE A 36 -6.56 -11.53 -3.50
C PHE A 36 -7.66 -10.96 -4.40
N GLY A 37 -8.10 -11.70 -5.43
CA GLY A 37 -9.20 -11.26 -6.29
C GLY A 37 -10.55 -11.11 -5.55
N THR A 38 -10.77 -11.92 -4.52
CA THR A 38 -11.97 -11.79 -3.66
C THR A 38 -11.91 -10.54 -2.80
N PHE A 39 -10.75 -10.24 -2.21
CA PHE A 39 -10.53 -8.99 -1.45
C PHE A 39 -10.64 -7.75 -2.35
N GLU A 40 -10.10 -7.79 -3.56
CA GLU A 40 -10.21 -6.70 -4.54
C GLU A 40 -11.67 -6.39 -4.87
N THR A 41 -12.48 -7.43 -5.11
CA THR A 41 -13.93 -7.26 -5.33
C THR A 41 -14.62 -6.68 -4.11
N TYR A 42 -14.38 -7.24 -2.92
CA TYR A 42 -14.99 -6.78 -1.67
C TYR A 42 -14.70 -5.30 -1.38
N LEU A 43 -13.44 -4.88 -1.50
CA LEU A 43 -13.04 -3.49 -1.27
C LEU A 43 -13.61 -2.54 -2.33
N ALA A 44 -13.68 -3.00 -3.59
CA ALA A 44 -14.27 -2.22 -4.67
C ALA A 44 -15.78 -1.98 -4.48
N ASP A 45 -16.51 -2.96 -3.93
CA ASP A 45 -17.94 -2.85 -3.60
C ASP A 45 -18.19 -2.02 -2.34
N ARG A 46 -17.30 -2.08 -1.34
CA ARG A 46 -17.49 -1.41 -0.04
C ARG A 46 -17.06 0.07 -0.03
N ARG A 47 -16.12 0.46 -0.88
CA ARG A 47 -15.57 1.83 -0.87
C ARG A 47 -16.64 2.89 -1.17
N SER A 48 -16.54 4.02 -0.48
CA SER A 48 -17.28 5.24 -0.76
C SER A 48 -16.67 6.01 -1.94
N ILE A 49 -17.44 6.95 -2.48
CA ILE A 49 -16.98 7.87 -3.52
C ILE A 49 -15.82 8.70 -2.96
N GLY A 50 -14.66 8.64 -3.63
CA GLY A 50 -13.44 9.38 -3.24
C GLY A 50 -12.37 8.54 -2.53
N GLU A 51 -12.63 7.28 -2.23
CA GLU A 51 -11.71 6.40 -1.49
C GLU A 51 -10.82 5.53 -2.41
N ALA A 52 -10.65 5.94 -3.68
CA ALA A 52 -9.93 5.16 -4.68
C ALA A 52 -8.45 4.98 -4.33
N ASP A 53 -7.77 6.05 -3.90
CA ASP A 53 -6.37 5.98 -3.44
C ASP A 53 -6.23 5.13 -2.18
N ALA A 54 -7.17 5.25 -1.24
CA ALA A 54 -7.13 4.45 -0.01
C ALA A 54 -7.32 2.95 -0.30
N THR A 55 -8.26 2.62 -1.20
CA THR A 55 -8.45 1.26 -1.69
C THR A 55 -7.20 0.74 -2.38
N ALA A 56 -6.56 1.57 -3.21
CA ALA A 56 -5.32 1.19 -3.89
C ALA A 56 -4.18 0.94 -2.89
N GLY A 57 -4.03 1.76 -1.86
CA GLY A 57 -3.05 1.55 -0.78
C GLY A 57 -3.30 0.24 -0.04
N ALA A 58 -4.54 -0.02 0.39
CA ALA A 58 -4.91 -1.25 1.09
C ALA A 58 -4.60 -2.52 0.27
N LEU A 59 -4.84 -2.47 -1.04
CA LEU A 59 -4.50 -3.57 -1.95
C LEU A 59 -2.99 -3.76 -2.14
N ASP A 60 -2.17 -2.72 -1.96
CA ASP A 60 -0.70 -2.87 -1.97
C ASP A 60 -0.21 -3.58 -0.71
N ASP A 61 -0.68 -3.14 0.45
CA ASP A 61 -0.36 -3.77 1.73
C ASP A 61 -0.82 -5.22 1.77
N LEU A 62 -2.03 -5.52 1.25
CA LEU A 62 -2.52 -6.89 1.15
C LEU A 62 -1.61 -7.76 0.26
N ALA A 63 -1.14 -7.21 -0.86
CA ALA A 63 -0.24 -7.93 -1.75
C ALA A 63 1.12 -8.23 -1.10
N LEU A 64 1.66 -7.26 -0.35
CA LEU A 64 2.89 -7.45 0.41
C LEU A 64 2.72 -8.48 1.54
N LEU A 65 1.59 -8.43 2.26
CA LEU A 65 1.25 -9.41 3.29
C LEU A 65 1.18 -10.83 2.73
N PHE A 66 0.51 -10.99 1.58
CA PHE A 66 0.37 -12.29 0.93
C PHE A 66 1.69 -12.81 0.35
N GLU A 67 2.51 -11.93 -0.19
CA GLU A 67 3.87 -12.27 -0.65
C GLU A 67 4.73 -12.80 0.50
N HIS A 68 4.75 -12.09 1.63
CA HIS A 68 5.50 -12.52 2.80
C HIS A 68 4.97 -13.86 3.34
N ALA A 69 3.66 -13.98 3.54
CA ALA A 69 3.06 -15.21 4.02
C ALA A 69 3.32 -16.42 3.11
N ALA A 70 3.25 -16.23 1.79
CA ALA A 70 3.57 -17.29 0.84
C ALA A 70 5.04 -17.69 0.89
N ALA A 71 5.97 -16.72 1.05
CA ALA A 71 7.39 -16.99 1.19
C ALA A 71 7.72 -17.78 2.48
N ASP A 72 7.00 -17.49 3.57
CA ASP A 72 7.13 -18.19 4.86
C ASP A 72 6.33 -19.50 4.93
N GLY A 73 5.58 -19.85 3.87
CA GLY A 73 4.75 -21.07 3.83
C GLY A 73 3.56 -21.04 4.80
N ILE A 74 3.11 -19.84 5.19
CA ILE A 74 1.97 -19.64 6.07
C ILE A 74 0.69 -19.90 5.28
N PRO A 75 -0.25 -20.74 5.75
CA PRO A 75 -1.50 -20.99 5.04
C PRO A 75 -2.37 -19.72 5.04
N ILE A 76 -3.07 -19.47 3.92
CA ILE A 76 -3.90 -18.27 3.74
C ILE A 76 -4.88 -18.04 4.90
N ARG A 77 -5.47 -19.10 5.49
CA ARG A 77 -6.40 -18.99 6.63
C ARG A 77 -5.75 -18.42 7.88
N SER A 78 -4.46 -18.64 8.11
CA SER A 78 -3.73 -18.04 9.21
C SER A 78 -3.39 -16.56 8.97
N VAL A 79 -3.38 -16.13 7.71
CA VAL A 79 -3.13 -14.73 7.32
C VAL A 79 -4.39 -13.89 7.40
N VAL A 80 -5.48 -14.39 6.80
CA VAL A 80 -6.74 -13.64 6.70
C VAL A 80 -7.66 -13.83 7.92
N GLY A 81 -7.29 -14.73 8.84
CA GLY A 81 -8.05 -15.01 10.04
C GLY A 81 -9.39 -15.71 9.78
N GLU A 82 -10.20 -15.79 10.84
CA GLU A 82 -11.53 -16.41 10.76
C GLU A 82 -12.52 -15.56 9.96
N GLU A 83 -12.43 -14.24 10.14
CA GLU A 83 -13.25 -13.23 9.49
C GLU A 83 -12.38 -12.38 8.54
N PRO A 84 -12.26 -12.77 7.24
CA PRO A 84 -11.39 -12.07 6.29
C PRO A 84 -11.83 -10.63 6.01
N ALA A 85 -13.10 -10.30 6.27
CA ALA A 85 -13.62 -8.94 6.14
C ALA A 85 -12.91 -7.97 7.11
N ASP A 86 -12.66 -8.37 8.36
CA ASP A 86 -11.95 -7.52 9.33
C ASP A 86 -10.56 -7.13 8.83
N VAL A 87 -9.85 -8.05 8.18
CA VAL A 87 -8.52 -7.76 7.60
C VAL A 87 -8.63 -6.75 6.46
N ALA A 88 -9.63 -6.90 5.58
CA ALA A 88 -9.87 -5.97 4.49
C ALA A 88 -10.20 -4.57 5.01
N GLU A 89 -11.07 -4.49 6.02
CA GLU A 89 -11.52 -3.22 6.61
C GLU A 89 -10.39 -2.53 7.36
N ALA A 90 -9.62 -3.26 8.17
CA ALA A 90 -8.49 -2.69 8.89
C ALA A 90 -7.42 -2.10 7.94
N LEU A 91 -7.16 -2.78 6.81
CA LEU A 91 -6.24 -2.26 5.80
C LEU A 91 -6.79 -0.99 5.12
N LEU A 92 -8.09 -0.96 4.82
CA LEU A 92 -8.74 0.22 4.23
C LEU A 92 -8.71 1.41 5.19
N GLU A 93 -9.08 1.20 6.45
CA GLU A 93 -9.12 2.24 7.50
C GLU A 93 -7.75 2.92 7.68
N ASN A 94 -6.66 2.14 7.66
CA ASN A 94 -5.30 2.68 7.76
C ASN A 94 -4.99 3.71 6.66
N HIS A 95 -5.55 3.53 5.46
CA HIS A 95 -5.36 4.46 4.35
C HIS A 95 -6.39 5.58 4.30
N LEU A 96 -7.58 5.41 4.87
CA LEU A 96 -8.56 6.49 5.01
C LEU A 96 -8.05 7.58 5.95
N ASP A 97 -7.44 7.20 7.08
CA ASP A 97 -6.83 8.14 8.03
C ASP A 97 -5.67 8.92 7.39
N GLY A 98 -4.84 8.24 6.58
CA GLY A 98 -3.76 8.86 5.81
C GLY A 98 -4.25 9.80 4.71
N SER A 99 -5.28 9.39 3.97
CA SER A 99 -5.88 10.17 2.88
C SER A 99 -6.56 11.44 3.38
N TRP A 100 -7.30 11.36 4.50
CA TRP A 100 -7.90 12.53 5.13
C TRP A 100 -6.84 13.55 5.58
N ASN A 101 -5.75 13.07 6.20
CA ASN A 101 -4.64 13.92 6.60
C ASN A 101 -3.95 14.59 5.39
N ALA A 102 -3.78 13.86 4.28
CA ALA A 102 -3.23 14.41 3.05
C ALA A 102 -4.16 15.48 2.44
N ALA A 103 -5.47 15.23 2.41
CA ALA A 103 -6.47 16.18 1.93
C ALA A 103 -6.51 17.45 2.79
N MET A 104 -6.46 17.31 4.12
CA MET A 104 -6.40 18.45 5.05
C MET A 104 -5.14 19.29 4.84
N ARG A 105 -3.98 18.66 4.62
CA ARG A 105 -2.73 19.37 4.33
C ARG A 105 -2.79 20.10 3.00
N ALA A 106 -3.35 19.48 1.96
CA ALA A 106 -3.53 20.11 0.66
C ALA A 106 -4.49 21.31 0.76
N ALA A 107 -5.60 21.17 1.49
CA ALA A 107 -6.54 22.25 1.74
C ALA A 107 -5.91 23.41 2.52
N LEU A 108 -5.08 23.10 3.53
CA LEU A 108 -4.32 24.11 4.28
C LEU A 108 -3.36 24.88 3.37
N THR A 109 -2.56 24.19 2.56
CA THR A 109 -1.63 24.83 1.61
C THR A 109 -2.38 25.72 0.64
N ALA A 110 -3.47 25.22 0.03
CA ALA A 110 -4.26 25.98 -0.92
C ALA A 110 -4.89 27.24 -0.30
N ALA A 111 -5.32 27.18 0.98
CA ALA A 111 -5.84 28.34 1.69
C ALA A 111 -4.77 29.41 1.98
N ILE A 112 -3.52 28.99 2.25
CA ILE A 112 -2.38 29.91 2.44
C ILE A 112 -1.93 30.53 1.12
N ASP A 113 -1.88 29.75 0.04
CA ASP A 113 -1.50 30.26 -1.30
C ASP A 113 -2.51 31.26 -1.87
N ALA A 114 -3.76 31.22 -1.38
CA ALA A 114 -4.83 32.13 -1.79
C ALA A 114 -4.93 33.41 -0.94
N ALA A 115 -4.08 33.57 0.09
CA ALA A 115 -4.04 34.74 0.97
C ALA A 115 -3.06 35.83 0.46
#